data_AF-A0A6I3T415-F1
#
_entry.id   AF-A0A6I3T415-F1
#
_cell.length_a   1.000
_cell.length_b   1.000
_cell.length_c   1.000
_cell.angle_alpha   90.00
_cell.angle_beta   90.00
_cell.angle_gamma   90.00
#
_symmetry.space_group_name_H-M   'P 1'
#
loop_
_entity.id
_entity.type
_entity.pdbx_description
1 polymer ?
#
loop_
_entity_poly.entity_id
_entity_poly.type
_entity_poly.pdbx_seq_one_letter_code
_entity_poly.pdbx_strand_id
1 'polypeptide(L)'
;MPETCAGLGVLPAGDAAMAAGLLAGDLRSLAKAISLTESRRPDHRLRAQAMVDALLGHTGKALRVGISGVPGVGKSSFIETLGLHLLAAGHRVAVLALDPSSLLAGGSILGDKTRMEQLSRQDGAFIRPSPAGGALGGLAAHSREALLLCEAAGYDIVLVETVGVGQSEATVASMTDVLVLLQLPNAGDELQALKKGVLEVADIVVCNKADLDAGAAALASEQLRAALHLVRPRSPHWTPPVLQCSARADTGILEVWQAVCRYRDTMRAAGEFDQRRRLQALAWMWQTIEHGLRRCFDADPAVQDALPPLLDQVAHGGMAPVAAANRLLQRFQRR
;
A
#
# COMPACT_ATOMS: atom_id res chain seq x y z
N MET A 1 -25.00 -6.06 27.82
CA MET A 1 -25.40 -5.14 26.74
C MET A 1 -25.62 -3.75 27.31
N PRO A 2 -25.13 -2.68 26.69
CA PRO A 2 -23.99 -2.55 25.76
C PRO A 2 -22.81 -1.85 26.47
N GLU A 3 -21.62 -2.44 26.34
CA GLU A 3 -20.36 -1.84 26.81
C GLU A 3 -19.56 -1.29 25.62
N THR A 4 -18.87 -0.18 25.90
CA THR A 4 -17.80 0.47 25.13
C THR A 4 -18.16 1.23 23.83
N CYS A 5 -18.76 2.41 24.00
CA CYS A 5 -18.42 3.58 23.17
C CYS A 5 -17.28 4.36 23.85
N ALA A 6 -16.06 3.82 23.83
CA ALA A 6 -14.89 4.53 24.32
C ALA A 6 -14.29 5.37 23.18
N GLY A 7 -14.44 6.69 23.26
CA GLY A 7 -13.52 7.64 22.63
C GLY A 7 -13.77 8.03 21.18
N LEU A 8 -15.02 8.25 20.76
CA LEU A 8 -15.24 9.13 19.60
C LEU A 8 -14.93 10.57 20.07
N GLY A 9 -13.79 11.14 19.69
CA GLY A 9 -13.69 12.61 19.62
C GLY A 9 -14.91 13.11 18.85
N VAL A 10 -15.62 14.14 19.34
CA VAL A 10 -16.98 14.46 18.88
C VAL A 10 -16.99 14.73 17.38
N LEU A 11 -17.31 13.69 16.60
CA LEU A 11 -17.47 13.79 15.16
C LEU A 11 -18.73 14.63 14.90
N PRO A 12 -18.72 15.51 13.89
CA PRO A 12 -19.95 16.13 13.40
C PRO A 12 -21.00 15.04 13.12
N ALA A 13 -22.29 15.33 13.35
CA ALA A 13 -23.36 14.32 13.27
C ALA A 13 -23.35 13.51 11.96
N GLY A 14 -23.04 14.16 10.83
CA GLY A 14 -22.92 13.49 9.53
C GLY A 14 -21.72 12.51 9.45
N ASP A 15 -20.59 12.87 10.07
CA ASP A 15 -19.40 12.01 10.11
C ASP A 15 -19.56 10.87 11.11
N ALA A 16 -20.26 11.11 12.22
CA ALA A 16 -20.62 10.06 13.18
C ALA A 16 -21.55 9.01 12.53
N ALA A 17 -22.55 9.45 11.78
CA ALA A 17 -23.43 8.54 11.03
C ALA A 17 -22.68 7.74 9.96
N MET A 18 -21.74 8.38 9.25
CA MET A 18 -20.87 7.72 8.29
C MET A 18 -19.95 6.68 8.95
N ALA A 19 -19.37 7.00 10.11
CA ALA A 19 -18.55 6.07 10.87
C ALA A 19 -19.38 4.87 11.36
N ALA A 20 -20.59 5.10 11.88
CA ALA A 20 -21.50 4.03 12.30
C ALA A 20 -21.92 3.13 11.13
N GLY A 21 -22.24 3.71 9.96
CA GLY A 21 -22.54 2.96 8.74
C GLY A 21 -21.36 2.11 8.28
N LEU A 22 -20.14 2.67 8.31
CA LEU A 22 -18.91 1.95 7.99
C LEU A 22 -18.72 0.74 8.91
N LEU A 23 -18.85 0.92 10.23
CA LEU A 23 -18.76 -0.17 11.21
C LEU A 23 -19.84 -1.25 11.02
N ALA A 24 -21.01 -0.87 10.51
CA ALA A 24 -22.08 -1.79 10.14
C ALA A 24 -21.86 -2.49 8.78
N GLY A 25 -20.74 -2.21 8.10
CA GLY A 25 -20.39 -2.82 6.81
C GLY A 25 -21.07 -2.17 5.60
N ASP A 26 -21.65 -0.96 5.74
CA ASP A 26 -22.24 -0.24 4.60
C ASP A 26 -21.16 0.23 3.61
N LEU A 27 -21.16 -0.36 2.41
CA LEU A 27 -20.23 -0.05 1.33
C LEU A 27 -20.25 1.42 0.93
N ARG A 28 -21.42 2.08 0.99
CA ARG A 28 -21.53 3.50 0.64
C ARG A 28 -20.82 4.37 1.67
N SER A 29 -20.96 4.06 2.96
CA SER A 29 -20.26 4.74 4.04
C SER A 29 -18.75 4.53 3.95
N LEU A 30 -18.28 3.30 3.67
CA LEU A 30 -16.87 3.02 3.43
C LEU A 30 -16.32 3.83 2.25
N ALA A 31 -17.00 3.81 1.10
CA ALA A 31 -16.56 4.55 -0.08
C ALA A 31 -16.50 6.06 0.14
N LYS A 32 -17.47 6.63 0.89
CA LYS A 32 -17.47 8.06 1.25
C LYS A 32 -16.36 8.41 2.24
N ALA A 33 -16.11 7.56 3.23
CA ALA A 33 -15.02 7.76 4.19
C ALA A 33 -13.66 7.75 3.47
N ILE A 34 -13.43 6.81 2.55
CA ILE A 34 -12.23 6.78 1.71
C ILE A 34 -12.14 8.03 0.81
N SER A 35 -13.26 8.47 0.23
CA SER A 35 -13.27 9.71 -0.57
C SER A 35 -12.95 10.95 0.27
N LEU A 36 -13.29 10.94 1.57
CA LEU A 36 -12.97 12.00 2.51
C LEU A 36 -11.46 12.05 2.81
N THR A 37 -10.82 10.89 3.03
CA THR A 37 -9.37 10.78 3.29
C THR A 37 -8.54 11.17 2.08
N GLU A 38 -9.01 10.86 0.86
CA GLU A 38 -8.35 11.25 -0.40
C GLU A 38 -8.52 12.74 -0.76
N SER A 39 -9.32 13.49 0.00
CA SER A 39 -9.65 14.87 -0.36
C SER A 39 -8.51 15.86 -0.05
N ARG A 40 -8.22 16.74 -1.01
CA ARG A 40 -7.22 17.82 -0.85
C ARG A 40 -7.74 19.06 -0.13
N ARG A 41 -9.03 19.11 0.19
CA ARG A 41 -9.64 20.25 0.86
C ARG A 41 -9.19 20.34 2.33
N PRO A 42 -8.78 21.51 2.84
CA PRO A 42 -8.31 21.63 4.23
C PRO A 42 -9.34 21.20 5.28
N ASP A 43 -10.60 21.55 5.09
CA ASP A 43 -11.70 21.16 5.98
C ASP A 43 -11.98 19.65 5.95
N HIS A 44 -11.86 19.02 4.79
CA HIS A 44 -12.01 17.57 4.67
C HIS A 44 -10.87 16.81 5.36
N ARG A 45 -9.63 17.31 5.31
CA ARG A 45 -8.50 16.67 5.99
C ARG A 45 -8.68 16.57 7.51
N LEU A 46 -9.17 17.64 8.14
CA LEU A 46 -9.44 17.63 9.58
C LEU A 46 -10.53 16.62 9.93
N ARG A 47 -11.59 16.55 9.12
CA ARG A 47 -12.66 15.56 9.28
C ARG A 47 -12.17 14.13 9.07
N ALA A 48 -11.32 13.89 8.07
CA ALA A 48 -10.72 12.59 7.79
C ALA A 48 -9.86 12.11 8.97
N GLN A 49 -9.01 12.97 9.53
CA GLN A 49 -8.18 12.67 10.71
C GLN A 49 -9.05 12.28 11.90
N ALA A 50 -10.05 13.11 12.23
CA ALA A 50 -10.97 12.81 13.32
C ALA A 50 -11.72 11.48 13.10
N MET A 51 -12.10 11.18 11.86
CA MET A 51 -12.76 9.92 11.49
C MET A 51 -11.85 8.71 11.67
N VAL A 52 -10.60 8.77 11.20
CA VAL A 52 -9.63 7.69 11.36
C VAL A 52 -9.34 7.45 12.84
N ASP A 53 -9.09 8.52 13.62
CA ASP A 53 -8.83 8.45 15.06
C ASP A 53 -9.99 7.79 15.82
N ALA A 54 -11.22 8.21 15.51
CA ALA A 54 -12.46 7.64 16.05
C ALA A 54 -12.62 6.14 15.76
N LEU A 55 -12.08 5.66 14.65
CA LEU A 55 -12.20 4.27 14.21
C LEU A 55 -11.02 3.39 14.60
N LEU A 56 -9.92 3.94 15.14
CA LEU A 56 -8.69 3.19 15.46
C LEU A 56 -8.94 1.95 16.31
N GLY A 57 -9.84 2.00 17.29
CA GLY A 57 -10.19 0.86 18.15
C GLY A 57 -10.81 -0.34 17.40
N HIS A 58 -11.25 -0.14 16.16
CA HIS A 58 -11.83 -1.16 15.29
C HIS A 58 -10.83 -1.67 14.23
N THR A 59 -9.58 -1.18 14.23
CA THR A 59 -8.56 -1.54 13.23
C THR A 59 -7.58 -2.60 13.73
N GLY A 60 -6.65 -3.02 12.86
CA GLY A 60 -5.54 -3.92 13.19
C GLY A 60 -5.88 -5.40 13.22
N LYS A 61 -7.13 -5.79 12.93
CA LYS A 61 -7.54 -7.21 12.94
C LYS A 61 -7.28 -7.94 11.62
N ALA A 62 -7.18 -7.21 10.52
CA ALA A 62 -6.99 -7.79 9.20
C ALA A 62 -5.56 -8.27 8.98
N LEU A 63 -5.37 -9.21 8.06
CA LEU A 63 -4.06 -9.52 7.48
C LEU A 63 -3.84 -8.64 6.23
N ARG A 64 -2.76 -7.87 6.23
CA ARG A 64 -2.41 -6.91 5.18
C ARG A 64 -1.38 -7.55 4.26
N VAL A 65 -1.76 -7.80 3.01
CA VAL A 65 -0.92 -8.51 2.03
C VAL A 65 -0.58 -7.57 0.88
N GLY A 66 0.70 -7.26 0.74
CA GLY A 66 1.22 -6.50 -0.38
C GLY A 66 1.48 -7.41 -1.57
N ILE A 67 1.06 -7.02 -2.77
CA ILE A 67 1.28 -7.77 -4.00
C ILE A 67 1.96 -6.83 -5.01
N SER A 68 3.15 -7.20 -5.43
CA SER A 68 3.93 -6.43 -6.41
C SER A 68 4.52 -7.33 -7.48
N GLY A 69 4.99 -6.71 -8.56
CA GLY A 69 5.63 -7.37 -9.69
C GLY A 69 5.51 -6.52 -10.94
N VAL A 70 6.33 -6.83 -11.95
CA VAL A 70 6.41 -6.06 -13.19
C VAL A 70 5.05 -5.98 -13.91
N PRO A 71 4.80 -4.95 -14.74
CA PRO A 71 3.65 -4.93 -15.63
C PRO A 71 3.55 -6.24 -16.45
N GLY A 72 2.33 -6.77 -16.61
CA GLY A 72 2.13 -8.01 -17.37
C GLY A 72 2.44 -9.32 -16.64
N VAL A 73 2.97 -9.30 -15.40
CA VAL A 73 3.21 -10.53 -14.61
C VAL A 73 1.93 -11.29 -14.23
N GLY A 74 0.76 -10.65 -14.37
CA GLY A 74 -0.55 -11.24 -14.04
C GLY A 74 -1.02 -10.97 -12.61
N LYS A 75 -0.65 -9.82 -12.03
CA LYS A 75 -1.05 -9.41 -10.66
C LYS A 75 -2.57 -9.38 -10.47
N SER A 76 -3.29 -8.65 -11.32
CA SER A 76 -4.76 -8.54 -11.18
C SER A 76 -5.45 -9.90 -11.33
N SER A 77 -4.99 -10.76 -12.24
CA SER A 77 -5.50 -12.14 -12.35
C SER A 77 -5.19 -12.96 -11.10
N PHE A 78 -3.98 -12.84 -10.54
CA PHE A 78 -3.60 -13.51 -9.29
C PHE A 78 -4.48 -13.04 -8.13
N ILE A 79 -4.72 -11.73 -8.01
CA ILE A 79 -5.57 -11.13 -6.97
C ILE A 79 -7.02 -11.56 -7.14
N GLU A 80 -7.55 -11.62 -8.35
CA GLU A 80 -8.90 -12.11 -8.62
C GLU A 80 -9.05 -13.56 -8.17
N THR A 81 -8.20 -14.46 -8.66
CA THR A 81 -8.26 -15.89 -8.30
C THR A 81 -8.07 -16.10 -6.81
N LEU A 82 -7.06 -15.47 -6.19
CA LEU A 82 -6.84 -15.55 -4.74
C LEU A 82 -8.04 -14.99 -3.96
N GLY A 83 -8.56 -13.82 -4.37
CA GLY A 83 -9.71 -13.20 -3.74
C GLY A 83 -10.94 -14.10 -3.75
N LEU A 84 -11.23 -14.77 -4.88
CA LEU A 84 -12.33 -15.71 -4.97
C LEU A 84 -12.17 -16.91 -4.02
N HIS A 85 -10.97 -17.48 -3.91
CA HIS A 85 -10.67 -18.54 -2.94
C HIS A 85 -10.88 -18.08 -1.49
N LEU A 86 -10.43 -16.87 -1.16
CA LEU A 86 -10.59 -16.29 0.17
C LEU A 86 -12.06 -16.08 0.54
N LEU A 87 -12.86 -15.57 -0.40
CA LEU A 87 -14.30 -15.41 -0.20
C LEU A 87 -14.99 -16.77 -0.02
N ALA A 88 -14.61 -17.78 -0.81
CA ALA A 88 -15.14 -19.14 -0.67
C ALA A 88 -14.77 -19.76 0.70
N ALA A 89 -13.64 -19.36 1.28
CA ALA A 89 -13.24 -19.72 2.64
C ALA A 89 -13.93 -18.88 3.75
N GLY A 90 -14.82 -17.95 3.39
CA GLY A 90 -15.60 -17.13 4.33
C GLY A 90 -14.94 -15.82 4.75
N HIS A 91 -13.81 -15.44 4.14
CA HIS A 91 -13.18 -14.14 4.40
C HIS A 91 -13.93 -12.99 3.71
N ARG A 92 -13.70 -11.77 4.19
CA ARG A 92 -14.07 -10.52 3.50
C ARG A 92 -12.81 -9.85 3.00
N VAL A 93 -12.74 -9.60 1.69
CA VAL A 93 -11.52 -9.17 1.02
C VAL A 93 -11.65 -7.74 0.50
N ALA A 94 -10.76 -6.86 0.95
CA ALA A 94 -10.58 -5.53 0.35
C ALA A 94 -9.34 -5.54 -0.56
N VAL A 95 -9.42 -4.90 -1.73
CA VAL A 95 -8.31 -4.71 -2.67
C VAL A 95 -8.09 -3.22 -2.87
N LEU A 96 -6.90 -2.74 -2.54
CA LEU A 96 -6.46 -1.36 -2.69
C LEU A 96 -5.35 -1.28 -3.75
N ALA A 97 -5.62 -0.61 -4.86
CA ALA A 97 -4.61 -0.39 -5.89
C ALA A 97 -3.82 0.90 -5.62
N LEU A 98 -2.49 0.83 -5.74
CA LEU A 98 -1.55 1.94 -5.62
C LEU A 98 -0.90 2.20 -6.97
N ASP A 99 -1.34 3.24 -7.68
CA ASP A 99 -0.81 3.61 -8.99
C ASP A 99 -0.13 5.00 -8.94
N PRO A 100 1.21 5.07 -8.91
CA PRO A 100 1.93 6.33 -9.02
C PRO A 100 1.72 7.04 -10.38
N SER A 101 1.32 6.36 -11.44
CA SER A 101 1.08 7.01 -12.73
C SER A 101 -0.20 7.86 -12.75
N SER A 102 -1.11 7.62 -11.79
CA SER A 102 -2.29 8.45 -11.53
C SER A 102 -1.97 9.91 -11.20
N LEU A 103 -0.70 10.21 -10.87
CA LEU A 103 -0.14 11.55 -10.71
C LEU A 103 -0.32 12.43 -11.95
N LEU A 104 -0.20 11.85 -13.15
CA LEU A 104 -0.28 12.57 -14.42
C LEU A 104 -1.69 12.52 -15.02
N ALA A 105 -2.44 11.45 -14.76
CA ALA A 105 -3.72 11.17 -15.42
C ALA A 105 -4.97 11.64 -14.65
N GLY A 106 -4.82 12.15 -13.42
CA GLY A 106 -5.97 12.62 -12.63
C GLY A 106 -6.84 11.49 -12.05
N GLY A 107 -6.27 10.30 -11.88
CA GLY A 107 -6.93 9.12 -11.30
C GLY A 107 -7.54 8.16 -12.32
N SER A 108 -7.54 6.87 -11.98
CA SER A 108 -8.19 5.81 -12.76
C SER A 108 -9.58 5.55 -12.18
N ILE A 109 -10.63 6.07 -12.81
CA ILE A 109 -12.03 5.86 -12.36
C ILE A 109 -12.49 4.42 -12.67
N LEU A 110 -11.94 3.78 -13.71
CA LEU A 110 -12.47 2.53 -14.29
C LEU A 110 -11.45 1.40 -14.51
N GLY A 111 -10.14 1.70 -14.57
CA GLY A 111 -9.13 0.78 -15.12
C GLY A 111 -8.85 -0.48 -14.29
N ASP A 112 -9.05 -0.44 -12.97
CA ASP A 112 -8.74 -1.57 -12.08
C ASP A 112 -9.95 -2.48 -11.83
N LYS A 113 -11.17 -1.93 -11.88
CA LYS A 113 -12.40 -2.74 -11.73
C LYS A 113 -12.65 -3.65 -12.93
N THR A 114 -12.23 -3.25 -14.14
CA THR A 114 -12.35 -4.08 -15.34
C THR A 114 -11.35 -5.23 -15.38
N ARG A 115 -10.30 -5.21 -14.56
CA ARG A 115 -9.26 -6.26 -14.50
C ARG A 115 -9.56 -7.37 -13.51
N MET A 116 -10.52 -7.16 -12.60
CA MET A 116 -10.96 -8.12 -11.58
C MET A 116 -12.49 -8.25 -11.63
N GLU A 117 -12.99 -8.62 -12.80
CA GLU A 117 -14.41 -8.63 -13.15
C GLU A 117 -15.25 -9.53 -12.22
N GLN A 118 -14.78 -10.75 -11.94
CA GLN A 118 -15.51 -11.73 -11.13
C GLN A 118 -15.50 -11.34 -9.67
N LEU A 119 -14.33 -10.95 -9.14
CA LEU A 119 -14.19 -10.55 -7.74
C LEU A 119 -15.01 -9.29 -7.43
N SER A 120 -15.06 -8.32 -8.36
CA SER A 120 -15.80 -7.07 -8.19
C SER A 120 -17.32 -7.24 -8.00
N ARG A 121 -17.87 -8.40 -8.36
CA ARG A 121 -19.30 -8.73 -8.27
C ARG A 121 -19.68 -9.45 -6.98
N GLN A 122 -18.71 -9.77 -6.13
CA GLN A 122 -18.96 -10.54 -4.90
C GLN A 122 -19.26 -9.59 -3.74
N ASP A 123 -20.32 -9.88 -2.96
CA ASP A 123 -20.74 -9.04 -1.82
C ASP A 123 -19.69 -8.98 -0.68
N GLY A 124 -18.80 -9.99 -0.62
CA GLY A 124 -17.69 -10.03 0.33
C GLY A 124 -16.43 -9.29 -0.12
N ALA A 125 -16.40 -8.75 -1.34
CA ALA A 125 -15.26 -8.05 -1.90
C ALA A 125 -15.47 -6.53 -1.98
N PHE A 126 -14.41 -5.77 -1.75
CA PHE A 126 -14.37 -4.33 -2.03
C PHE A 126 -13.12 -3.98 -2.79
N ILE A 127 -13.26 -3.33 -3.96
CA ILE A 127 -12.14 -2.94 -4.79
C ILE A 127 -12.09 -1.42 -4.92
N ARG A 128 -11.00 -0.82 -4.43
CA ARG A 128 -10.71 0.61 -4.54
C ARG A 128 -9.55 0.84 -5.52
N PRO A 129 -9.82 1.45 -6.69
CA PRO A 129 -8.77 1.92 -7.59
C PRO A 129 -7.89 2.99 -6.94
N SER A 130 -6.71 3.23 -7.51
CA SER A 130 -5.79 4.24 -6.99
C SER A 130 -6.40 5.65 -6.95
N PRO A 131 -6.18 6.41 -5.85
CA PRO A 131 -6.57 7.82 -5.73
C PRO A 131 -6.07 8.68 -6.90
N ALA A 132 -6.78 9.77 -7.18
CA ALA A 132 -6.42 10.74 -8.20
C ALA A 132 -5.34 11.75 -7.71
N GLY A 133 -4.10 11.55 -8.15
CA GLY A 133 -3.02 12.53 -8.16
C GLY A 133 -2.44 13.00 -6.80
N GLY A 134 -1.24 13.60 -6.86
CA GLY A 134 -0.48 14.14 -5.73
C GLY A 134 0.69 13.24 -5.34
N ALA A 135 1.89 13.79 -5.12
CA ALA A 135 3.18 13.09 -5.00
C ALA A 135 3.13 11.71 -4.32
N LEU A 136 4.02 10.77 -4.71
CA LEU A 136 4.13 9.40 -4.17
C LEU A 136 3.87 9.28 -2.66
N GLY A 137 4.38 10.22 -1.86
CA GLY A 137 4.17 10.27 -0.41
C GLY A 137 2.72 10.55 0.04
N GLY A 138 1.96 11.36 -0.71
CA GLY A 138 0.53 11.58 -0.47
C GLY A 138 -0.32 10.36 -0.84
N LEU A 139 0.02 9.69 -1.95
CA LEU A 139 -0.64 8.44 -2.36
C LEU A 139 -0.52 7.36 -1.27
N ALA A 140 0.70 7.17 -0.74
CA ALA A 140 0.95 6.22 0.33
C ALA A 140 0.16 6.53 1.62
N ALA A 141 0.04 7.82 1.98
CA ALA A 141 -0.72 8.24 3.16
C ALA A 141 -2.22 7.92 3.00
N HIS A 142 -2.82 8.30 1.88
CA HIS A 142 -4.24 8.05 1.60
C HIS A 142 -4.56 6.55 1.58
N SER A 143 -3.69 5.73 0.99
CA SER A 143 -3.91 4.28 0.95
C SER A 143 -3.77 3.61 2.32
N ARG A 144 -2.92 4.12 3.22
CA ARG A 144 -2.87 3.64 4.61
C ARG A 144 -4.15 3.98 5.36
N GLU A 145 -4.68 5.19 5.22
CA GLU A 145 -5.96 5.57 5.83
C GLU A 145 -7.11 4.73 5.26
N ALA A 146 -7.15 4.52 3.93
CA ALA A 146 -8.12 3.64 3.30
C ALA A 146 -8.03 2.19 3.80
N LEU A 147 -6.81 1.68 4.02
CA LEU A 147 -6.59 0.37 4.64
C LEU A 147 -7.23 0.31 6.02
N LEU A 148 -6.97 1.29 6.89
CA LEU A 148 -7.55 1.33 8.23
C LEU A 148 -9.09 1.38 8.19
N LEU A 149 -9.66 2.15 7.25
CA LEU A 149 -11.11 2.21 7.04
C LEU A 149 -11.68 0.86 6.59
N CYS A 150 -10.97 0.10 5.75
CA CYS A 150 -11.39 -1.26 5.37
C CYS A 150 -11.36 -2.21 6.58
N GLU A 151 -10.32 -2.14 7.42
CA GLU A 151 -10.26 -2.95 8.64
C GLU A 151 -11.43 -2.65 9.58
N ALA A 152 -11.70 -1.36 9.82
CA ALA A 152 -12.82 -0.92 10.65
C ALA A 152 -14.18 -1.36 10.07
N ALA A 153 -14.30 -1.44 8.73
CA ALA A 153 -15.51 -1.94 8.06
C ALA A 153 -15.67 -3.47 8.14
N GLY A 154 -14.74 -4.18 8.81
CA GLY A 154 -14.80 -5.62 9.04
C GLY A 154 -14.26 -6.46 7.88
N TYR A 155 -13.41 -5.90 7.02
CA TYR A 155 -12.60 -6.70 6.11
C TYR A 155 -11.42 -7.30 6.89
N ASP A 156 -11.29 -8.62 6.86
CA ASP A 156 -10.25 -9.35 7.59
C ASP A 156 -9.04 -9.68 6.72
N ILE A 157 -9.16 -9.53 5.39
CA ILE A 157 -8.02 -9.54 4.46
C ILE A 157 -7.99 -8.24 3.66
N VAL A 158 -6.86 -7.53 3.66
CA VAL A 158 -6.64 -6.36 2.80
C VAL A 158 -5.45 -6.63 1.87
N LEU A 159 -5.74 -6.75 0.58
CA LEU A 159 -4.76 -6.90 -0.49
C LEU A 159 -4.38 -5.51 -1.01
N VAL A 160 -3.09 -5.21 -1.07
CA VAL A 160 -2.56 -3.94 -1.56
C VAL A 160 -1.70 -4.20 -2.79
N GLU A 161 -2.18 -3.79 -3.96
CA GLU A 161 -1.48 -3.98 -5.24
C GLU A 161 -0.70 -2.72 -5.64
N THR A 162 0.51 -2.87 -6.16
CA THR A 162 1.19 -1.80 -6.91
C THR A 162 0.82 -1.83 -8.39
N VAL A 163 0.56 -0.68 -9.00
CA VAL A 163 0.42 -0.55 -10.46
C VAL A 163 1.67 0.15 -10.99
N GLY A 164 2.46 -0.53 -11.82
CA GLY A 164 3.59 0.07 -12.55
C GLY A 164 4.99 -0.31 -12.06
N VAL A 165 5.99 0.38 -12.60
CA VAL A 165 7.43 0.15 -12.39
C VAL A 165 8.04 1.24 -11.52
N GLY A 166 8.69 0.84 -10.42
CA GLY A 166 9.65 1.65 -9.66
C GLY A 166 9.10 2.36 -8.42
N GLN A 167 9.68 2.02 -7.26
CA GLN A 167 9.55 2.72 -5.96
C GLN A 167 8.25 2.50 -5.19
N SER A 168 7.36 1.63 -5.68
CA SER A 168 6.11 1.29 -4.99
C SER A 168 6.25 0.08 -4.05
N GLU A 169 7.26 -0.78 -4.25
CA GLU A 169 7.45 -2.01 -3.46
C GLU A 169 7.78 -1.74 -2.00
N ALA A 170 8.77 -0.86 -1.75
CA ALA A 170 9.13 -0.46 -0.39
C ALA A 170 7.95 0.26 0.30
N THR A 171 7.21 1.07 -0.46
CA THR A 171 6.01 1.75 0.01
C THR A 171 4.93 0.75 0.44
N VAL A 172 4.63 -0.26 -0.38
CA VAL A 172 3.70 -1.33 -0.02
C VAL A 172 4.21 -2.15 1.17
N ALA A 173 5.46 -2.58 1.15
CA ALA A 173 6.08 -3.33 2.25
C ALA A 173 6.03 -2.58 3.59
N SER A 174 6.07 -1.24 3.53
CA SER A 174 6.01 -0.37 4.71
C SER A 174 4.61 -0.20 5.29
N MET A 175 3.56 -0.69 4.62
CA MET A 175 2.16 -0.64 5.09
C MET A 175 1.49 -2.01 5.22
N THR A 176 2.10 -3.07 4.68
CA THR A 176 1.59 -4.43 4.75
C THR A 176 2.41 -5.32 5.68
N ASP A 177 1.79 -6.41 6.13
CA ASP A 177 2.42 -7.38 7.04
C ASP A 177 3.37 -8.29 6.27
N VAL A 178 2.95 -8.72 5.09
CA VAL A 178 3.68 -9.61 4.19
C VAL A 178 3.70 -8.99 2.79
N LEU A 179 4.82 -9.11 2.07
CA LEU A 179 4.93 -8.74 0.66
C LEU A 179 5.15 -10.00 -0.21
N VAL A 180 4.21 -10.23 -1.13
CA VAL A 180 4.29 -11.24 -2.18
C VAL A 180 4.79 -10.58 -3.47
N LEU A 181 5.94 -11.03 -3.95
CA LEU A 181 6.55 -10.57 -5.18
C LEU A 181 6.29 -11.56 -6.31
N LEU A 182 5.49 -11.17 -7.30
CA LEU A 182 5.23 -11.94 -8.50
C LEU A 182 6.33 -11.71 -9.54
N GLN A 183 6.79 -12.79 -10.17
CA GLN A 183 7.82 -12.84 -11.22
C GLN A 183 7.34 -13.67 -12.42
N LEU A 184 7.89 -13.38 -13.61
CA LEU A 184 7.62 -14.15 -14.83
C LEU A 184 8.62 -15.31 -14.99
N PRO A 185 8.25 -16.42 -15.69
CA PRO A 185 9.15 -17.54 -15.94
C PRO A 185 10.29 -17.19 -16.90
N ASN A 186 10.00 -16.37 -17.92
CA ASN A 186 10.94 -16.06 -19.01
C ASN A 186 11.69 -14.75 -18.77
N ALA A 187 11.96 -14.38 -17.52
CA ALA A 187 12.54 -13.08 -17.20
C ALA A 187 13.93 -12.87 -17.84
N GLY A 188 14.72 -13.91 -18.13
CA GLY A 188 16.02 -13.74 -18.81
C GLY A 188 16.88 -12.65 -18.14
N ASP A 189 17.29 -11.64 -18.89
CA ASP A 189 18.02 -10.45 -18.40
C ASP A 189 17.22 -9.58 -17.40
N GLU A 190 15.89 -9.68 -17.36
CA GLU A 190 15.04 -8.99 -16.37
C GLU A 190 15.23 -9.55 -14.96
N LEU A 191 15.69 -10.80 -14.82
CA LEU A 191 16.04 -11.37 -13.52
C LEU A 191 17.36 -10.76 -12.99
N GLN A 192 18.23 -10.25 -13.87
CA GLN A 192 19.36 -9.37 -13.51
C GLN A 192 18.90 -7.93 -13.24
N ALA A 193 17.77 -7.50 -13.81
CA ALA A 193 17.14 -6.21 -13.55
C ALA A 193 16.33 -6.16 -12.24
N LEU A 194 16.21 -7.28 -11.52
CA LEU A 194 15.75 -7.31 -10.14
C LEU A 194 16.71 -6.49 -9.29
N LYS A 195 16.32 -5.25 -9.03
CA LYS A 195 17.06 -4.36 -8.14
C LYS A 195 17.21 -5.07 -6.79
N LYS A 196 18.43 -5.14 -6.29
CA LYS A 196 18.79 -5.66 -4.97
C LYS A 196 17.77 -5.27 -3.88
N GLY A 197 17.29 -4.02 -3.90
CA GLY A 197 16.30 -3.49 -2.94
C GLY A 197 14.88 -4.09 -3.02
N VAL A 198 14.46 -4.72 -4.12
CA VAL A 198 13.12 -5.33 -4.23
C VAL A 198 13.10 -6.73 -3.60
N LEU A 199 14.13 -7.53 -3.83
CA LEU A 199 14.27 -8.84 -3.17
C LEU A 199 14.47 -8.69 -1.66
N GLU A 200 15.15 -7.63 -1.23
CA GLU A 200 15.35 -7.30 0.19
C GLU A 200 14.04 -7.06 0.97
N VAL A 201 12.95 -6.66 0.29
CA VAL A 201 11.67 -6.41 0.94
C VAL A 201 10.64 -7.54 0.76
N ALA A 202 10.92 -8.51 -0.12
CA ALA A 202 10.01 -9.62 -0.41
C ALA A 202 9.99 -10.64 0.72
N ASP A 203 8.79 -10.95 1.21
CA ASP A 203 8.57 -11.99 2.22
C ASP A 203 8.27 -13.35 1.54
N ILE A 204 7.68 -13.33 0.34
CA ILE A 204 7.39 -14.50 -0.50
C ILE A 204 7.64 -14.11 -1.96
N VAL A 205 8.29 -14.98 -2.74
CA VAL A 205 8.46 -14.81 -4.19
C VAL A 205 7.68 -15.88 -4.94
N VAL A 206 6.99 -15.49 -6.01
CA VAL A 206 6.12 -16.39 -6.77
C VAL A 206 6.40 -16.22 -8.26
N CYS A 207 6.82 -17.29 -8.91
CA CYS A 207 6.89 -17.38 -10.36
C CYS A 207 5.48 -17.69 -10.91
N ASN A 208 4.80 -16.67 -11.41
CA ASN A 208 3.46 -16.81 -11.99
C ASN A 208 3.55 -17.22 -13.47
N LYS A 209 2.45 -17.66 -14.06
CA LYS A 209 2.35 -18.15 -15.45
C LYS A 209 3.19 -19.41 -15.71
N ALA A 210 3.37 -20.23 -14.68
CA ALA A 210 4.11 -21.50 -14.79
C ALA A 210 3.46 -22.50 -15.76
N ASP A 211 2.19 -22.29 -16.13
CA ASP A 211 1.46 -23.06 -17.15
C ASP A 211 1.98 -22.83 -18.58
N LEU A 212 2.64 -21.70 -18.86
CA LEU A 212 3.12 -21.39 -20.20
C LEU A 212 4.39 -22.15 -20.57
N ASP A 213 5.30 -22.30 -19.62
CA ASP A 213 6.55 -23.05 -19.76
C ASP A 213 7.03 -23.51 -18.38
N ALA A 214 6.80 -24.78 -18.06
CA ALA A 214 7.18 -25.36 -16.79
C ALA A 214 8.71 -25.43 -16.60
N GLY A 215 9.47 -25.62 -17.69
CA GLY A 215 10.93 -25.69 -17.65
C GLY A 215 11.53 -24.33 -17.32
N ALA A 216 11.07 -23.27 -18.00
CA ALA A 216 11.48 -21.91 -17.70
C ALA A 216 11.07 -21.48 -16.28
N ALA A 217 9.87 -21.86 -15.83
CA ALA A 217 9.42 -21.56 -14.47
C ALA A 217 10.29 -22.24 -13.40
N ALA A 218 10.71 -23.48 -13.64
CA ALA A 218 11.63 -24.21 -12.75
C ALA A 218 12.98 -23.50 -12.68
N LEU A 219 13.57 -23.18 -13.84
CA LEU A 219 14.85 -22.49 -13.92
C LEU A 219 14.81 -21.12 -13.21
N ALA A 220 13.79 -20.30 -13.49
CA ALA A 220 13.63 -19.00 -12.85
C ALA A 220 13.47 -19.12 -11.33
N SER A 221 12.73 -20.14 -10.87
CA SER A 221 12.55 -20.38 -9.44
C SER A 221 13.86 -20.76 -8.75
N GLU A 222 14.70 -21.57 -9.38
CA GLU A 222 16.04 -21.91 -8.87
C GLU A 222 16.96 -20.69 -8.81
N GLN A 223 16.98 -19.87 -9.86
CA GLN A 223 17.75 -18.62 -9.89
C GLN A 223 17.32 -17.65 -8.79
N LEU A 224 16.01 -17.50 -8.56
CA LEU A 224 15.47 -16.66 -7.49
C LEU A 224 15.84 -17.19 -6.10
N ARG A 225 15.82 -18.52 -5.89
CA ARG A 225 16.28 -19.12 -4.62
C ARG A 225 17.75 -18.82 -4.39
N ALA A 226 18.59 -19.00 -5.40
CA ALA A 226 20.01 -18.68 -5.32
C ALA A 226 20.24 -17.20 -4.99
N ALA A 227 19.50 -16.29 -5.64
CA ALA A 227 19.58 -14.86 -5.38
C ALA A 227 19.16 -14.50 -3.94
N LEU A 228 18.07 -15.09 -3.43
CA LEU A 228 17.61 -14.86 -2.06
C LEU A 228 18.64 -15.30 -1.01
N HIS A 229 19.43 -16.35 -1.27
CA HIS A 229 20.53 -16.75 -0.40
C HIS A 229 21.68 -15.73 -0.31
N LEU A 230 21.81 -14.85 -1.30
CA LEU A 230 22.80 -13.77 -1.31
C LEU A 230 22.31 -12.51 -0.58
N VAL A 231 21.01 -12.42 -0.28
CA VAL A 231 20.39 -11.29 0.39
C VAL A 231 20.30 -11.56 1.89
N ARG A 232 20.58 -10.54 2.71
CA ARG A 232 20.43 -10.66 4.15
C ARG A 232 18.95 -10.86 4.52
N PRO A 233 18.59 -11.90 5.28
CA PRO A 233 17.23 -12.08 5.74
C PRO A 233 16.77 -10.88 6.58
N ARG A 234 15.52 -10.45 6.39
CA ARG A 234 14.89 -9.40 7.21
C ARG A 234 14.63 -9.85 8.65
N SER A 235 14.37 -11.15 8.81
CA SER A 235 14.11 -11.80 10.08
C SER A 235 14.93 -13.10 10.13
N PRO A 236 15.56 -13.44 11.28
CA PRO A 236 16.17 -14.74 11.46
C PRO A 236 15.14 -15.89 11.51
N HIS A 237 13.86 -15.57 11.69
CA HIS A 237 12.78 -16.56 11.82
C HIS A 237 12.10 -16.91 10.50
N TRP A 238 12.40 -16.19 9.42
CA TRP A 238 11.75 -16.41 8.13
C TRP A 238 12.72 -16.39 6.96
N THR A 239 12.68 -17.46 6.17
CA THR A 239 13.36 -17.56 4.88
C THR A 239 12.30 -17.45 3.77
N PRO A 240 12.36 -16.43 2.90
CA PRO A 240 11.37 -16.26 1.83
C PRO A 240 11.30 -17.48 0.90
N PRO A 241 10.14 -18.15 0.78
CA PRO A 241 9.98 -19.25 -0.16
C PRO A 241 9.84 -18.71 -1.59
N VAL A 242 10.30 -19.51 -2.56
CA VAL A 242 10.04 -19.31 -4.00
C VAL A 242 9.07 -20.38 -4.47
N LEU A 243 7.86 -19.95 -4.80
CA LEU A 243 6.75 -20.79 -5.24
C LEU A 243 6.45 -20.57 -6.73
N GLN A 244 5.69 -21.49 -7.31
CA GLN A 244 5.20 -21.39 -8.69
C GLN A 244 3.67 -21.40 -8.67
N CYS A 245 3.07 -20.63 -9.56
CA CYS A 245 1.63 -20.65 -9.75
C CYS A 245 1.21 -20.34 -11.19
N SER A 246 -0.04 -20.63 -11.50
CA SER A 246 -0.76 -20.03 -12.60
C SER A 246 -2.07 -19.45 -12.10
N ALA A 247 -2.16 -18.13 -12.09
CA ALA A 247 -3.43 -17.46 -11.77
C ALA A 247 -4.56 -17.83 -12.74
N ARG A 248 -4.21 -18.06 -14.02
CA ARG A 248 -5.19 -18.37 -15.08
C ARG A 248 -5.67 -19.81 -15.02
N ALA A 249 -4.76 -20.75 -14.74
CA ALA A 249 -5.10 -22.17 -14.62
C ALA A 249 -5.56 -22.55 -13.19
N ASP A 250 -5.59 -21.59 -12.27
CA ASP A 250 -5.89 -21.78 -10.86
C ASP A 250 -5.05 -22.89 -10.20
N THR A 251 -3.73 -22.82 -10.39
CA THR A 251 -2.77 -23.77 -9.81
C THR A 251 -1.75 -23.03 -8.95
N GLY A 252 -1.37 -23.58 -7.80
CA GLY A 252 -0.38 -22.98 -6.90
C GLY A 252 -0.88 -21.79 -6.07
N ILE A 253 -2.12 -21.31 -6.27
CA ILE A 253 -2.66 -20.11 -5.61
C ILE A 253 -2.89 -20.35 -4.12
N LEU A 254 -3.49 -21.49 -3.77
CA LEU A 254 -3.72 -21.86 -2.37
C LEU A 254 -2.42 -22.13 -1.63
N GLU A 255 -1.40 -22.67 -2.30
CA GLU A 255 -0.07 -22.90 -1.74
C GLU A 255 0.63 -21.58 -1.41
N VAL A 256 0.47 -20.56 -2.26
CA VAL A 256 0.92 -19.19 -1.96
C VAL A 256 0.18 -18.63 -0.75
N TRP A 257 -1.15 -18.81 -0.68
CA TRP A 257 -1.93 -18.37 0.48
C TRP A 257 -1.51 -19.07 1.78
N GLN A 258 -1.26 -20.37 1.73
CA GLN A 258 -0.74 -21.12 2.86
C GLN A 258 0.63 -20.60 3.31
N ALA A 259 1.49 -20.18 2.37
CA ALA A 259 2.76 -19.54 2.72
C ALA A 259 2.56 -18.19 3.43
N VAL A 260 1.57 -17.40 3.00
CA VAL A 260 1.17 -16.16 3.69
C VAL A 260 0.69 -16.44 5.11
N CYS A 261 -0.13 -17.46 5.32
CA CYS A 261 -0.57 -17.89 6.65
C CYS A 261 0.61 -18.35 7.52
N ARG A 262 1.51 -19.18 6.98
CA ARG A 262 2.73 -19.60 7.68
C ARG A 262 3.61 -18.42 8.07
N TYR A 263 3.78 -17.44 7.19
CA TYR A 263 4.50 -16.20 7.50
C TYR A 263 3.88 -15.50 8.72
N ARG A 264 2.56 -15.25 8.68
CA ARG A 264 1.83 -14.60 9.78
C ARG A 264 2.06 -15.35 11.10
N ASP A 265 1.92 -16.67 11.09
CA ASP A 265 1.99 -17.47 12.31
C ASP A 265 3.43 -17.52 12.86
N THR A 266 4.44 -17.69 12.00
CA THR A 266 5.86 -17.64 12.39
C THR A 266 6.24 -16.29 12.97
N MET A 267 5.85 -15.19 12.32
CA MET A 267 6.19 -13.83 12.78
C MET A 267 5.45 -13.46 14.06
N ARG A 268 4.23 -13.98 14.29
CA ARG A 268 3.51 -13.83 15.55
C ARG A 268 4.18 -14.62 16.68
N ALA A 269 4.57 -15.86 16.43
CA ALA A 269 5.28 -16.69 17.40
C ALA A 269 6.62 -16.06 17.82
N ALA A 270 7.31 -15.39 16.89
CA ALA A 270 8.54 -14.64 17.16
C ALA A 270 8.31 -13.27 17.84
N GLY A 271 7.06 -12.80 17.97
CA GLY A 271 6.74 -11.46 18.48
C GLY A 271 7.06 -10.32 17.50
N GLU A 272 7.53 -10.63 16.29
CA GLU A 272 7.94 -9.65 15.28
C GLU A 272 6.75 -9.06 14.50
N PHE A 273 5.61 -9.76 14.43
CA PHE A 273 4.44 -9.30 13.67
C PHE A 273 3.90 -7.95 14.18
N ASP A 274 3.60 -7.86 15.47
CA ASP A 274 3.10 -6.61 16.06
C ASP A 274 4.20 -5.56 16.20
N GLN A 275 5.45 -5.99 16.40
CA GLN A 275 6.60 -5.08 16.40
C GLN A 275 6.75 -4.38 15.05
N ARG A 276 6.65 -5.14 13.94
CA ARG A 276 6.70 -4.58 12.59
C ARG A 276 5.60 -3.54 12.38
N ARG A 277 4.36 -3.84 12.79
CA ARG A 277 3.25 -2.87 12.71
C ARG A 277 3.49 -1.60 13.52
N ARG A 278 4.03 -1.71 14.74
CA ARG A 278 4.40 -0.54 15.57
C ARG A 278 5.46 0.32 14.88
N LEU A 279 6.50 -0.31 14.32
CA LEU A 279 7.55 0.40 13.59
C LEU A 279 7.00 1.08 12.33
N GLN A 280 6.11 0.41 11.59
CA GLN A 280 5.43 0.99 10.43
C GLN A 280 4.57 2.20 10.81
N ALA A 281 3.85 2.15 11.94
CA ALA A 281 3.06 3.26 12.45
C ALA A 281 3.93 4.46 12.86
N LEU A 282 5.06 4.22 13.54
CA LEU A 282 6.02 5.28 13.89
C LEU A 282 6.66 5.90 12.65
N ALA A 283 7.06 5.09 11.67
CA ALA A 283 7.59 5.57 10.41
C ALA A 283 6.56 6.44 9.66
N TRP A 284 5.28 6.04 9.69
CA TRP A 284 4.20 6.82 9.10
C TRP A 284 3.96 8.15 9.81
N MET A 285 4.02 8.18 11.14
CA MET A 285 3.94 9.43 11.90
C MET A 285 5.01 10.42 11.44
N TRP A 286 6.27 9.97 11.30
CA TRP A 286 7.37 10.80 10.80
C TRP A 286 7.16 11.28 9.36
N GLN A 287 6.72 10.40 8.46
CA GLN A 287 6.37 10.80 7.10
C GLN A 287 5.26 11.86 7.06
N THR A 288 4.27 11.74 7.94
CA THR A 288 3.17 12.72 8.08
C THR A 288 3.69 14.07 8.56
N ILE A 289 4.63 14.08 9.52
CA ILE A 289 5.31 15.30 9.98
C ILE A 289 6.08 15.95 8.83
N GLU A 290 6.89 15.19 8.08
CA GLU A 290 7.68 15.70 6.95
C GLU A 290 6.78 16.33 5.88
N HIS A 291 5.70 15.65 5.49
CA HIS A 291 4.72 16.19 4.54
C HIS A 291 4.00 17.43 5.08
N GLY A 292 3.67 17.44 6.38
CA GLY A 292 3.06 18.58 7.05
C GLY A 292 3.96 19.80 7.04
N LEU A 293 5.23 19.63 7.43
CA LEU A 293 6.26 20.68 7.41
C LEU A 293 6.47 21.21 6.00
N ARG A 294 6.59 20.33 4.99
CA ARG A 294 6.73 20.73 3.59
C ARG A 294 5.54 21.57 3.12
N ARG A 295 4.31 21.15 3.46
CA ARG A 295 3.10 21.93 3.14
C ARG A 295 3.09 23.29 3.82
N CYS A 296 3.47 23.37 5.11
CA CYS A 296 3.56 24.63 5.82
C CYS A 296 4.60 25.56 5.20
N PHE A 297 5.74 25.00 4.77
CA PHE A 297 6.79 25.72 4.08
C PHE A 297 6.34 26.25 2.72
N ASP A 298 5.70 25.41 1.89
CA ASP A 298 5.22 25.81 0.56
C ASP A 298 4.09 26.86 0.63
N ALA A 299 3.33 26.89 1.73
CA ALA A 299 2.24 27.84 1.96
C ALA A 299 2.67 29.14 2.65
N ASP A 300 3.94 29.27 3.08
CA ASP A 300 4.39 30.46 3.80
C ASP A 300 4.62 31.64 2.83
N PRO A 301 4.00 32.82 3.07
CA PRO A 301 4.12 33.96 2.14
C PRO A 301 5.56 34.44 1.92
N ALA A 302 6.42 34.39 2.94
CA ALA A 302 7.80 34.83 2.81
C ALA A 302 8.64 33.84 1.99
N VAL A 303 8.31 32.55 2.06
CA VAL A 303 8.88 31.53 1.19
C VAL A 303 8.37 31.70 -0.25
N GLN A 304 7.07 31.89 -0.44
CA GLN A 304 6.47 32.07 -1.78
C GLN A 304 7.03 33.27 -2.53
N ASP A 305 7.26 34.39 -1.83
CA ASP A 305 7.88 35.59 -2.40
C ASP A 305 9.37 35.36 -2.76
N ALA A 306 10.12 34.68 -1.89
CA ALA A 306 11.55 34.46 -2.09
C ALA A 306 11.89 33.31 -3.06
N LEU A 307 10.95 32.39 -3.32
CA LEU A 307 11.22 31.14 -4.05
C LEU A 307 11.54 31.34 -5.53
N PRO A 308 10.73 32.06 -6.34
CA PRO A 308 11.02 32.24 -7.78
C PRO A 308 12.42 32.80 -8.08
N PRO A 309 12.89 33.91 -7.49
CA PRO A 309 14.21 34.45 -7.81
C PRO A 309 15.36 33.53 -7.35
N LEU A 310 15.17 32.75 -6.27
CA LEU A 310 16.18 31.79 -5.82
C LEU A 310 16.25 30.55 -6.71
N LEU A 311 15.11 30.08 -7.24
CA LEU A 311 15.09 29.00 -8.23
C LEU A 311 15.86 29.41 -9.51
N ASP A 312 15.65 30.63 -9.99
CA ASP A 312 16.36 31.14 -11.16
C ASP A 312 17.87 31.24 -10.91
N GLN A 313 18.30 31.74 -9.75
CA GLN A 313 19.72 31.80 -9.39
C GLN A 313 20.37 30.41 -9.33
N VAL A 314 19.66 29.40 -8.82
CA VAL A 314 20.18 28.02 -8.79
C VAL A 314 20.24 27.43 -10.20
N ALA A 315 19.19 27.58 -11.00
CA ALA A 315 19.11 27.02 -12.34
C ALA A 315 20.23 27.55 -13.27
N HIS A 316 20.62 28.82 -13.11
CA HIS A 316 21.67 29.46 -13.89
C HIS A 316 23.05 29.41 -13.23
N GLY A 317 23.22 28.66 -12.13
CA GLY A 317 24.50 28.53 -11.43
C GLY A 317 24.97 29.79 -10.68
N GLY A 318 24.12 30.81 -10.55
CA GLY A 318 24.39 32.01 -9.76
C GLY A 318 24.34 31.78 -8.25
N MET A 319 23.82 30.63 -7.79
CA MET A 319 23.83 30.21 -6.40
C MET A 319 23.87 28.68 -6.26
N ALA A 320 24.60 28.19 -5.25
CA ALA A 320 24.56 26.77 -4.92
C ALA A 320 23.17 26.35 -4.38
N PRO A 321 22.62 25.18 -4.76
CA PRO A 321 21.32 24.70 -4.28
C PRO A 321 21.19 24.69 -2.75
N VAL A 322 22.24 24.26 -2.04
CA VAL A 322 22.28 24.22 -0.57
C VAL A 322 22.17 25.62 0.04
N ALA A 323 22.80 26.63 -0.58
CA ALA A 323 22.73 28.01 -0.10
C ALA A 323 21.33 28.61 -0.30
N ALA A 324 20.70 28.37 -1.45
CA ALA A 324 19.33 28.79 -1.72
C ALA A 324 18.33 28.13 -0.75
N ALA A 325 18.46 26.82 -0.52
CA ALA A 325 17.65 26.08 0.44
C ALA A 325 17.76 26.66 1.86
N ASN A 326 18.99 26.90 2.34
CA ASN A 326 19.21 27.51 3.66
C ASN A 326 18.63 28.91 3.78
N ARG A 327 18.68 29.73 2.71
CA ARG A 327 18.03 31.06 2.71
C ARG A 327 16.52 30.94 2.84
N LEU A 328 15.88 30.03 2.11
CA LEU A 328 14.44 29.80 2.22
C LEU A 328 14.05 29.26 3.61
N LEU A 329 14.83 28.34 4.17
CA LEU A 329 14.61 27.83 5.54
C LEU A 329 14.73 28.95 6.59
N GLN A 330 15.71 29.85 6.46
CA GLN A 330 15.84 31.01 7.35
C GLN A 330 14.65 31.97 7.22
N ARG A 331 14.12 32.18 6.02
CA ARG A 331 12.91 32.99 5.81
C ARG A 331 11.70 32.38 6.51
N PHE A 332 11.55 31.06 6.41
CA PHE A 332 10.49 30.31 7.10
C PHE A 332 10.61 30.36 8.64
N GLN A 333 11.84 30.32 9.17
CA GLN A 333 12.10 30.31 10.62
C GLN A 333 11.99 31.68 11.31
N ARG A 334 12.17 32.80 10.58
CA ARG A 334 12.21 34.17 11.15
C ARG A 334 10.83 34.75 11.51
N ARG A 335 9.93 33.91 12.05
CA ARG A 335 8.69 34.35 12.71
C ARG A 335 8.95 34.69 14.17
#